data_AF-A0A1B1UBS2-F1
#
_entry.id   AF-A0A1B1UBS2-F1
#
_cell.length_a   1.000
_cell.length_b   1.000
_cell.length_c   1.000
_cell.angle_alpha   90.00
_cell.angle_beta   90.00
_cell.angle_gamma   90.00
#
_symmetry.space_group_name_H-M   'P 1'
#
loop_
_entity.id
_entity.type
_entity.pdbx_description
1 polymer ?
#
loop_
_entity_poly.entity_id
_entity_poly.type
_entity_poly.pdbx_seq_one_letter_code
_entity_poly.pdbx_strand_id
1 'polypeptide(L)'
;MNRMSNQSYFDSQLATSIAHYFVDPQNKAKFIEKLREVDPLSTEFSTDNLGGRNVMLYRGPSKRPHVLSDTGDGITNLIRIIFALVTSNPGDCLIIDEPELSLHPQLQRNLYRMLMSYSHDRQIVVVTHSPHFVNWKEISANSRLFRVYLNEDGNSIIASPSKESFSAVKAHANVTSRKFYDAVCKELFFADAALLVEGSDDVHYLDNYLEATGQQPLPFMGYGCGGASVIRSWMRLCLDLGIRCAAIFDGDKKSDYEKAMEEFKSEAAMARSFLLFKDDIRDKHKRDEANSETKEILKIGVFNRKGQIHLENVDLLASLLRQIREFLLPQ
;
A
#
# COMPACT_ATOMS: atom_id res chain seq x y z
N MET A 1 37.25 -6.18 27.58
CA MET A 1 36.18 -5.16 27.62
C MET A 1 35.44 -5.25 26.30
N ASN A 2 34.38 -6.07 26.21
CA ASN A 2 33.61 -6.18 24.97
C ASN A 2 32.86 -4.86 24.76
N ARG A 3 33.13 -4.17 23.64
CA ARG A 3 32.29 -3.06 23.19
C ARG A 3 30.89 -3.63 23.00
N MET A 4 29.95 -3.17 23.81
CA MET A 4 28.53 -3.44 23.59
C MET A 4 28.16 -2.94 22.20
N SER A 5 27.32 -3.69 21.49
CA SER A 5 26.67 -3.17 20.29
C SER A 5 25.83 -1.94 20.68
N ASN A 6 25.76 -0.94 19.80
CA ASN A 6 24.96 0.27 20.03
C ASN A 6 23.50 -0.06 20.43
N GLN A 7 22.94 -1.11 19.84
CA GLN A 7 21.58 -1.58 20.12
C GLN A 7 21.37 -1.97 21.60
N SER A 8 22.30 -2.76 22.17
CA SER A 8 22.22 -3.21 23.56
C SER A 8 22.32 -2.04 24.55
N TYR A 9 23.03 -0.97 24.18
CA TYR A 9 23.10 0.26 24.96
C TYR A 9 21.78 1.04 24.96
N PHE A 10 21.17 1.23 23.78
CA PHE A 10 19.88 1.92 23.65
C PHE A 10 18.74 1.18 24.35
N ASP A 11 18.71 -0.15 24.26
CA ASP A 11 17.70 -0.97 24.94
C ASP A 11 17.79 -0.84 26.47
N SER A 12 19.01 -0.70 27.02
CA SER A 12 19.20 -0.49 28.45
C SER A 12 18.74 0.90 28.92
N GLN A 13 18.95 1.94 28.11
CA GLN A 13 18.43 3.28 28.41
C GLN A 13 16.90 3.35 28.34
N LEU A 14 16.31 2.71 27.32
CA LEU A 14 14.86 2.60 27.21
C LEU A 14 14.27 1.84 28.40
N ALA A 15 14.85 0.70 28.76
CA ALA A 15 14.40 -0.09 29.91
C ALA A 15 14.45 0.73 31.21
N THR A 16 15.47 1.56 31.38
CA THR A 16 15.60 2.46 32.54
C THR A 16 14.53 3.54 32.55
N SER A 17 14.26 4.16 31.40
CA SER A 17 13.22 5.20 31.27
C SER A 17 11.82 4.63 31.54
N ILE A 18 11.53 3.44 31.03
CA ILE A 18 10.29 2.71 31.29
C ILE A 18 10.18 2.33 32.77
N ALA A 19 11.26 1.82 33.37
CA ALA A 19 11.26 1.46 34.79
C ALA A 19 10.96 2.67 35.67
N HIS A 20 11.53 3.83 35.36
CA HIS A 20 11.23 5.09 36.06
C HIS A 20 9.78 5.52 35.87
N TYR A 21 9.25 5.45 34.64
CA TYR A 21 7.85 5.77 34.35
C TYR A 21 6.87 4.83 35.08
N PHE A 22 7.24 3.56 35.27
CA PHE A 22 6.46 2.54 35.96
C PHE A 22 6.48 2.63 37.49
N VAL A 23 7.25 3.56 38.07
CA VAL A 23 7.19 3.86 39.51
C VAL A 23 5.78 4.29 39.92
N ASP A 24 5.08 5.01 39.05
CA ASP A 24 3.65 5.30 39.21
C ASP A 24 2.81 4.12 38.66
N PRO A 25 1.99 3.44 39.50
CA PRO A 25 1.14 2.35 39.06
C PRO A 25 0.13 2.74 37.96
N GLN A 26 -0.33 4.00 37.92
CA GLN A 26 -1.26 4.48 36.90
C GLN A 26 -0.58 4.56 35.52
N ASN A 27 0.66 5.04 35.48
CA ASN A 27 1.48 5.09 34.27
C ASN A 27 1.74 3.69 33.72
N LYS A 28 2.05 2.73 34.60
CA LYS A 28 2.20 1.33 34.22
C LYS A 28 0.90 0.76 33.65
N ALA A 29 -0.24 0.99 34.32
CA ALA A 29 -1.54 0.51 33.84
C ALA A 29 -1.89 1.07 32.45
N LYS A 30 -1.72 2.38 32.26
CA LYS A 30 -1.94 3.07 30.96
C LYS A 30 -1.06 2.49 29.86
N PHE A 31 0.23 2.24 30.13
CA PHE A 31 1.12 1.63 29.14
C PHE A 31 0.67 0.22 28.74
N ILE A 32 0.33 -0.63 29.73
CA ILE A 32 -0.09 -2.01 29.46
C ILE A 32 -1.43 -2.06 28.71
N GLU A 33 -2.35 -1.15 29.02
CA GLU A 33 -3.59 -0.98 28.26
C GLU A 33 -3.31 -0.70 26.79
N LYS A 34 -2.44 0.28 26.50
CA LYS A 34 -2.04 0.61 25.13
C LYS A 34 -1.31 -0.54 24.45
N LEU A 35 -0.39 -1.21 25.13
CA LEU A 35 0.26 -2.40 24.58
C LEU A 35 -0.76 -3.46 24.14
N ARG A 36 -1.80 -3.70 24.94
CA ARG A 36 -2.87 -4.67 24.62
C ARG A 36 -3.80 -4.22 23.49
N GLU A 37 -3.98 -2.92 23.26
CA GLU A 37 -4.69 -2.40 22.09
C GLU A 37 -3.97 -2.76 20.78
N VAL A 38 -2.63 -2.77 20.79
CA VAL A 38 -1.83 -3.13 19.60
C VAL A 38 -1.62 -4.64 19.49
N ASP A 39 -1.16 -5.27 20.57
CA ASP A 39 -0.89 -6.69 20.66
C ASP A 39 -1.75 -7.36 21.75
N PRO A 40 -2.97 -7.79 21.42
CA PRO A 40 -3.87 -8.43 22.38
C PRO A 40 -3.35 -9.77 22.91
N LEU A 41 -2.38 -10.40 22.23
CA LEU A 41 -1.79 -11.66 22.64
C LEU A 41 -0.62 -11.46 23.63
N SER A 42 -0.17 -10.23 23.82
CA SER A 42 0.77 -9.89 24.88
C SER A 42 0.11 -10.18 26.24
N THR A 43 0.69 -11.12 26.98
CA THR A 43 0.12 -11.49 28.28
C THR A 43 0.59 -10.53 29.36
N GLU A 44 1.89 -10.21 29.39
CA GLU A 44 2.50 -9.30 30.35
C GLU A 44 3.76 -8.61 29.80
N PHE A 45 4.00 -7.37 30.24
CA PHE A 45 5.25 -6.63 30.04
C PHE A 45 5.69 -6.01 31.36
N SER A 46 6.99 -6.08 31.65
CA SER A 46 7.59 -5.49 32.85
C SER A 46 9.04 -5.10 32.63
N THR A 47 9.61 -4.39 33.59
CA THR A 47 11.05 -4.14 33.69
C THR A 47 11.59 -4.83 34.93
N ASP A 48 12.83 -5.31 34.87
CA ASP A 48 13.53 -5.91 36.00
C ASP A 48 14.98 -5.43 36.03
N ASN A 49 15.66 -5.58 37.17
CA ASN A 49 17.06 -5.25 37.33
C ASN A 49 17.91 -6.53 37.43
N LEU A 50 18.58 -6.89 36.33
CA LEU A 50 19.47 -8.03 36.27
C LEU A 50 20.93 -7.56 36.30
N GLY A 51 21.62 -7.81 37.40
CA GLY A 51 23.06 -7.49 37.54
C GLY A 51 23.37 -6.00 37.48
N GLY A 52 22.49 -5.14 38.01
CA GLY A 52 22.66 -3.68 38.02
C GLY A 52 22.18 -2.99 36.74
N ARG A 53 21.54 -3.72 35.82
CA ARG A 53 21.02 -3.19 34.55
C ARG A 53 19.52 -3.42 34.45
N ASN A 54 18.79 -2.39 34.05
CA ASN A 54 17.38 -2.54 33.73
C ASN A 54 17.23 -3.29 32.41
N VAL A 55 16.37 -4.29 32.42
CA VAL A 55 15.97 -5.08 31.25
C VAL A 55 14.46 -5.02 31.07
N MET A 56 14.01 -5.13 29.83
CA MET A 56 12.60 -5.28 29.51
C MET A 56 12.28 -6.78 29.42
N LEU A 57 11.23 -7.19 30.11
CA LEU A 57 10.72 -8.56 30.10
C LEU A 57 9.36 -8.57 29.39
N TYR A 58 9.25 -9.42 28.38
CA TYR A 58 8.02 -9.62 27.63
C TYR A 58 7.56 -11.07 27.74
N ARG A 59 6.27 -11.26 28.04
CA ARG A 59 5.62 -12.57 28.06
C ARG A 59 4.61 -12.66 26.93
N GLY A 60 5.02 -13.36 25.87
CA GLY A 60 4.14 -13.78 24.79
C GLY A 60 3.31 -15.02 25.15
N PRO A 61 2.66 -15.66 24.16
CA PRO A 61 1.78 -16.83 24.38
C PRO A 61 2.44 -18.02 25.07
N SER A 62 3.77 -18.15 24.99
CA SER A 62 4.54 -19.20 25.68
C SER A 62 4.55 -19.06 27.20
N LYS A 63 4.04 -17.95 27.76
CA LYS A 63 4.00 -17.61 29.18
C LYS A 63 5.36 -17.58 29.89
N ARG A 64 6.46 -17.72 29.15
CA ARG A 64 7.82 -17.55 29.68
C ARG A 64 8.24 -16.09 29.51
N PRO A 65 8.84 -15.46 30.53
CA PRO A 65 9.46 -14.16 30.38
C PRO A 65 10.69 -14.31 29.49
N HIS A 66 10.75 -13.50 28.44
CA HIS A 66 11.93 -13.36 27.60
C HIS A 66 12.49 -11.97 27.79
N VAL A 67 13.82 -11.86 27.86
CA VAL A 67 14.47 -10.56 27.77
C VAL A 67 14.21 -10.04 26.36
N LEU A 68 13.72 -8.81 26.26
CA LEU A 68 13.24 -8.29 24.99
C LEU A 68 14.35 -8.21 23.92
N SER A 69 15.61 -8.01 24.34
CA SER A 69 16.79 -8.12 23.47
C SER A 69 16.90 -9.45 22.73
N ASP A 70 16.27 -10.49 23.27
CA ASP A 70 16.34 -11.87 22.76
C ASP A 70 15.06 -12.25 21.99
N THR A 71 14.05 -11.36 21.96
CA THR A 71 12.69 -11.65 21.46
C THR A 71 12.41 -11.10 20.05
N GLY A 72 13.39 -10.39 19.45
CA GLY A 72 13.33 -9.85 18.09
C GLY A 72 13.00 -8.35 18.04
N ASP A 73 13.59 -7.65 17.06
CA ASP A 73 13.59 -6.18 16.97
C ASP A 73 12.20 -5.53 16.88
N GLY A 74 11.20 -6.26 16.36
CA GLY A 74 9.85 -5.73 16.12
C GLY A 74 9.09 -5.35 17.39
N ILE A 75 9.09 -6.22 18.42
CA ILE A 75 8.39 -5.93 19.68
C ILE A 75 9.10 -4.79 20.45
N THR A 76 10.43 -4.71 20.35
CA THR A 76 11.21 -3.57 20.88
C THR A 76 10.80 -2.26 20.22
N ASN A 77 10.68 -2.23 18.89
CA ASN A 77 10.22 -1.04 18.18
C ASN A 77 8.80 -0.64 18.59
N LEU A 78 7.90 -1.62 18.71
CA LEU A 78 6.53 -1.37 19.17
C LEU A 78 6.50 -0.75 20.57
N ILE A 79 7.27 -1.29 21.52
CA ILE A 79 7.36 -0.75 22.88
C ILE A 79 7.91 0.67 22.89
N ARG A 80 8.92 0.97 22.06
CA ARG A 80 9.46 2.33 21.89
C ARG A 80 8.37 3.31 21.45
N ILE A 81 7.63 2.95 20.40
CA ILE A 81 6.57 3.81 19.85
C ILE A 81 5.46 4.02 20.88
N ILE A 82 4.97 2.96 21.53
CA ILE A 82 3.93 3.07 22.56
C ILE A 82 4.43 3.91 23.73
N PHE A 83 5.68 3.72 24.17
CA PHE A 83 6.27 4.49 25.25
C PHE A 83 6.35 5.98 24.92
N ALA A 84 6.81 6.33 23.71
CA ALA A 84 6.83 7.70 23.21
C ALA A 84 5.42 8.32 23.17
N LEU A 85 4.42 7.57 22.70
CA LEU A 85 3.03 8.04 22.68
C LEU A 85 2.48 8.32 24.08
N VAL A 86 2.63 7.39 25.03
CA VAL A 86 2.03 7.55 26.37
C VAL A 86 2.70 8.63 27.22
N THR A 87 3.97 8.94 26.94
CA THR A 87 4.77 9.95 27.63
C THR A 87 4.75 11.33 26.96
N SER A 88 4.30 11.41 25.70
CA SER A 88 4.11 12.69 25.00
C SER A 88 2.94 13.50 25.56
N ASN A 89 3.02 14.83 25.40
CA ASN A 89 2.01 15.79 25.80
C ASN A 89 1.16 16.25 24.61
N PRO A 90 -0.06 16.75 24.84
CA PRO A 90 -0.82 17.47 23.81
C PRO A 90 0.02 18.61 23.22
N GLY A 91 0.02 18.74 21.89
CA GLY A 91 0.81 19.70 21.14
C GLY A 91 2.19 19.19 20.69
N ASP A 92 2.65 18.05 21.20
CA ASP A 92 3.92 17.47 20.77
C ASP A 92 3.88 17.01 19.30
N CYS A 93 5.05 17.01 18.67
CA CYS A 93 5.26 16.44 17.34
C CYS A 93 6.10 15.16 17.47
N LEU A 94 5.55 14.04 17.00
CA LEU A 94 6.18 12.73 17.00
C LEU A 94 6.51 12.33 15.57
N ILE A 95 7.79 12.08 15.30
CA ILE A 95 8.25 11.55 14.01
C ILE A 95 8.62 10.09 14.24
N ILE A 96 7.95 9.20 13.49
CA ILE A 96 8.11 7.76 13.62
C ILE A 96 8.57 7.23 12.27
N ASP A 97 9.79 6.70 12.26
CA ASP A 97 10.41 6.12 11.08
C ASP A 97 10.25 4.60 11.08
N GLU A 98 9.77 4.07 9.96
CA GLU A 98 9.50 2.65 9.69
C GLU A 98 8.84 1.89 10.87
N PRO A 99 7.65 2.31 11.34
CA PRO A 99 6.95 1.64 12.45
C PRO A 99 6.63 0.17 12.16
N GLU A 100 6.59 -0.25 10.90
CA GLU A 100 6.33 -1.61 10.45
C GLU A 100 7.49 -2.61 10.64
N LEU A 101 8.72 -2.14 10.91
CA LEU A 101 9.90 -3.00 10.95
C LEU A 101 9.70 -4.20 11.88
N SER A 102 9.82 -5.40 11.31
CA SER A 102 9.67 -6.68 12.00
C SER A 102 8.32 -6.87 12.73
N LEU A 103 7.29 -6.08 12.37
CA LEU A 103 5.93 -6.23 12.91
C LEU A 103 5.03 -7.02 11.98
N HIS A 104 4.27 -7.94 12.55
CA HIS A 104 3.22 -8.65 11.84
C HIS A 104 2.16 -7.66 11.29
N PRO A 105 1.62 -7.86 10.06
CA PRO A 105 0.62 -6.97 9.44
C PRO A 105 -0.57 -6.60 10.33
N GLN A 106 -1.02 -7.52 11.18
CA GLN A 106 -2.11 -7.25 12.12
C GLN A 106 -1.71 -6.20 13.17
N LEU A 107 -0.48 -6.26 13.70
CA LEU A 107 0.03 -5.29 14.67
C LEU A 107 0.22 -3.92 14.01
N GLN A 108 0.69 -3.88 12.77
CA GLN A 108 0.82 -2.63 12.01
C GLN A 108 -0.53 -1.88 11.90
N ARG A 109 -1.63 -2.61 11.59
CA ARG A 109 -2.98 -2.01 11.53
C ARG A 109 -3.46 -1.49 12.88
N ASN A 110 -3.19 -2.23 13.96
CA ASN A 110 -3.60 -1.81 15.29
C ASN A 110 -2.77 -0.61 15.76
N LEU A 111 -1.46 -0.60 15.47
CA LEU A 111 -0.58 0.53 15.72
C LEU A 111 -1.03 1.78 14.96
N TYR A 112 -1.36 1.66 13.66
CA TYR A 112 -1.92 2.76 12.89
C TYR A 112 -3.18 3.36 13.55
N ARG A 113 -4.12 2.53 14.03
CA ARG A 113 -5.31 3.02 14.74
C ARG A 113 -4.97 3.78 16.02
N MET A 114 -3.96 3.31 16.75
CA MET A 114 -3.48 4.03 17.93
C MET A 114 -2.84 5.35 17.55
N LEU A 115 -1.99 5.40 16.52
CA LEU A 115 -1.42 6.66 16.05
C LEU A 115 -2.52 7.66 15.68
N MET A 116 -3.54 7.22 14.95
CA MET A 116 -4.69 8.08 14.62
C MET A 116 -5.47 8.57 15.84
N SER A 117 -5.52 7.83 16.95
CA SER A 117 -6.19 8.31 18.17
C SER A 117 -5.36 9.37 18.90
N TYR A 118 -4.04 9.24 18.91
CA TYR A 118 -3.14 10.25 19.47
C TYR A 118 -2.98 11.47 18.54
N SER A 119 -3.27 11.36 17.24
CA SER A 119 -3.19 12.50 16.32
C SER A 119 -4.29 13.55 16.50
N HIS A 120 -5.23 13.36 17.44
CA HIS A 120 -6.30 14.33 17.70
C HIS A 120 -5.80 15.61 18.38
N ASP A 121 -4.74 15.51 19.18
CA ASP A 121 -4.14 16.60 19.96
C ASP A 121 -2.62 16.68 19.80
N ARG A 122 -2.00 15.82 18.98
CA ARG A 122 -0.56 15.80 18.66
C ARG A 122 -0.35 15.74 17.16
N GLN A 123 0.78 16.26 16.70
CA GLN A 123 1.21 16.04 15.32
C GLN A 123 1.97 14.72 15.24
N ILE A 124 1.57 13.83 14.33
CA ILE A 124 2.26 12.57 14.11
C ILE A 124 2.67 12.50 12.65
N VAL A 125 3.98 12.38 12.41
CA VAL A 125 4.58 12.15 11.10
C VAL A 125 5.07 10.71 11.06
N VAL A 126 4.55 9.94 10.12
CA VAL A 126 4.97 8.56 9.89
C VAL A 126 5.70 8.48 8.56
N VAL A 127 6.91 7.95 8.59
CA VAL A 127 7.67 7.55 7.41
C VAL A 127 7.56 6.03 7.32
N THR A 128 7.12 5.50 6.18
CA THR A 128 6.74 4.09 6.06
C THR A 128 6.83 3.63 4.61
N HIS A 129 7.17 2.37 4.44
CA HIS A 129 7.07 1.57 3.21
C HIS A 129 5.88 0.60 3.26
N SER A 130 5.08 0.63 4.32
CA SER A 130 3.97 -0.30 4.50
C SER A 130 2.62 0.28 4.04
N PRO A 131 1.88 -0.44 3.16
CA PRO A 131 0.53 -0.04 2.77
C PRO A 131 -0.48 -0.11 3.94
N HIS A 132 -0.11 -0.69 5.08
CA HIS A 132 -0.99 -0.74 6.26
C HIS A 132 -1.06 0.58 7.03
N PHE A 133 -0.11 1.49 6.82
CA PHE A 133 -0.14 2.86 7.35
C PHE A 133 -0.80 3.87 6.40
N VAL A 134 -1.24 3.42 5.22
CA VAL A 134 -1.97 4.24 4.26
C VAL A 134 -3.47 3.94 4.33
N ASN A 135 -4.30 4.96 4.57
CA ASN A 135 -5.75 4.80 4.67
C ASN A 135 -6.52 5.83 3.83
N TRP A 136 -7.23 5.34 2.82
CA TRP A 136 -8.03 6.16 1.91
C TRP A 136 -9.11 7.02 2.58
N LYS A 137 -9.64 6.58 3.72
CA LYS A 137 -10.67 7.33 4.43
C LYS A 137 -10.10 8.54 5.16
N GLU A 138 -8.92 8.37 5.75
CA GLU A 138 -8.25 9.38 6.57
C GLU A 138 -7.53 10.42 5.71
N ILE A 139 -6.93 9.99 4.59
CA ILE A 139 -6.28 10.89 3.65
C ILE A 139 -7.31 11.91 3.14
N SER A 140 -6.92 13.19 3.14
CA SER A 140 -7.73 14.37 2.82
C SER A 140 -8.74 14.80 3.89
N ALA A 141 -9.16 13.92 4.80
CA ALA A 141 -10.06 14.25 5.89
C ALA A 141 -9.30 14.68 7.15
N ASN A 142 -8.43 13.80 7.65
CA ASN A 142 -7.71 13.95 8.91
C ASN A 142 -6.19 13.84 8.74
N SER A 143 -5.71 13.31 7.61
CA SER A 143 -4.28 13.17 7.32
C SER A 143 -3.89 13.69 5.94
N ARG A 144 -2.59 13.96 5.78
CA ARG A 144 -1.95 14.30 4.51
C ARG A 144 -1.01 13.17 4.11
N LEU A 145 -0.93 12.91 2.81
CA LEU A 145 -0.02 11.93 2.23
C LEU A 145 1.05 12.67 1.44
N PHE A 146 2.30 12.33 1.67
CA PHE A 146 3.43 12.80 0.87
C PHE A 146 4.19 11.58 0.35
N ARG A 147 4.38 11.49 -0.96
CA ARG A 147 5.26 10.52 -1.60
C ARG A 147 6.60 11.20 -1.87
N VAL A 148 7.68 10.59 -1.41
CA VAL A 148 9.05 11.04 -1.70
C VAL A 148 9.66 10.06 -2.68
N TYR A 149 10.19 10.56 -3.79
CA TYR A 149 10.83 9.74 -4.83
C TYR A 149 11.99 10.50 -5.48
N LEU A 150 12.84 9.80 -6.22
CA LEU A 150 13.90 10.40 -7.02
C LEU A 150 13.41 10.63 -8.45
N ASN A 151 13.61 11.82 -9.01
CA ASN A 151 13.36 12.04 -10.43
C ASN A 151 14.49 11.46 -11.30
N GLU A 152 14.37 11.58 -12.63
CA GLU A 152 15.37 11.10 -13.60
C GLU A 152 16.77 11.72 -13.39
N ASP A 153 16.85 12.92 -12.82
CA ASP A 153 18.11 13.60 -12.50
C ASP A 153 18.71 13.17 -11.14
N GLY A 154 18.03 12.29 -10.41
CA GLY A 154 18.42 11.86 -9.06
C GLY A 154 18.08 12.87 -7.95
N ASN A 155 17.27 13.88 -8.23
CA ASN A 155 16.79 14.84 -7.22
C ASN A 155 15.61 14.27 -6.43
N SER A 156 15.59 14.51 -5.11
CA SER A 156 14.45 14.16 -4.26
C SER A 156 13.27 15.08 -4.51
N ILE A 157 12.14 14.49 -4.91
CA ILE A 157 10.87 15.17 -5.16
C ILE A 157 9.87 14.76 -4.09
N ILE A 158 9.11 15.75 -3.60
CA ILE A 158 7.97 15.53 -2.70
C ILE A 158 6.70 15.77 -3.51
N ALA A 159 5.87 14.75 -3.61
CA ALA A 159 4.59 14.78 -4.29
C ALA A 159 3.45 14.52 -3.31
N SER A 160 2.30 15.13 -3.55
CA SER A 160 1.09 14.96 -2.73
C SER A 160 -0.11 15.00 -3.63
N PRO A 161 -1.10 14.11 -3.44
CA PRO A 161 -2.33 14.15 -4.21
C PRO A 161 -3.09 15.45 -3.90
N SER A 162 -3.68 16.05 -4.94
CA SER A 162 -4.66 17.12 -4.72
C SER A 162 -5.92 16.54 -4.06
N LYS A 163 -6.69 17.38 -3.35
CA LYS A 163 -7.94 16.94 -2.71
C LYS A 163 -8.95 16.48 -3.75
N GLU A 164 -8.94 17.14 -4.91
CA GLU A 164 -9.81 16.90 -6.04
C GLU A 164 -9.52 15.55 -6.68
N SER A 165 -8.26 15.27 -7.06
CA SER A 165 -7.85 13.97 -7.62
C SER A 165 -8.15 12.82 -6.65
N PHE A 166 -7.83 13.02 -5.38
CA PHE A 166 -8.05 12.01 -4.37
C PHE A 166 -9.56 11.73 -4.16
N SER A 167 -10.36 12.79 -4.08
CA SER A 167 -11.82 12.67 -3.94
C SER A 167 -12.47 12.07 -5.17
N ALA A 168 -11.98 12.35 -6.37
CA ALA A 168 -12.46 11.77 -7.62
C ALA A 168 -12.30 10.24 -7.60
N VAL A 169 -11.14 9.72 -7.22
CA VAL A 169 -10.93 8.27 -7.07
C VAL A 169 -11.80 7.70 -5.94
N LYS A 170 -11.84 8.36 -4.79
CA LYS A 170 -12.63 7.93 -3.62
C LYS A 170 -14.14 7.89 -3.91
N ALA A 171 -14.67 8.75 -4.76
CA ALA A 171 -16.08 8.75 -5.16
C ALA A 171 -16.50 7.45 -5.89
N HIS A 172 -15.54 6.74 -6.49
CA HIS A 172 -15.77 5.42 -7.10
C HIS A 172 -15.51 4.26 -6.12
N ALA A 173 -14.97 4.55 -4.94
CA ALA A 173 -14.69 3.61 -3.86
C ALA A 173 -15.92 3.38 -2.96
N ASN A 174 -17.04 2.97 -3.56
CA ASN A 174 -18.27 2.59 -2.87
C ASN A 174 -18.13 1.28 -2.07
N VAL A 175 -19.14 0.92 -1.28
CA VAL A 175 -19.16 -0.31 -0.44
C VAL A 175 -18.85 -1.59 -1.25
N THR A 176 -19.22 -1.60 -2.54
CA THR A 176 -18.95 -2.69 -3.49
C THR A 176 -17.52 -2.71 -4.03
N SER A 177 -16.79 -1.59 -3.96
CA SER A 177 -15.42 -1.40 -4.46
C SER A 177 -14.38 -1.62 -3.36
N ARG A 178 -14.57 -2.65 -2.51
CA ARG A 178 -13.69 -2.94 -1.37
C ARG A 178 -12.22 -3.15 -1.79
N LYS A 179 -11.99 -3.54 -3.04
CA LYS A 179 -10.69 -3.70 -3.69
C LYS A 179 -9.81 -2.44 -3.68
N PHE A 180 -10.37 -1.23 -3.64
CA PHE A 180 -9.54 -0.02 -3.57
C PHE A 180 -8.96 0.23 -2.16
N TYR A 181 -9.45 -0.48 -1.15
CA TYR A 181 -9.00 -0.34 0.24
C TYR A 181 -8.05 -1.47 0.67
N ASP A 182 -7.81 -2.46 -0.17
CA ASP A 182 -6.90 -3.57 0.13
C ASP A 182 -5.43 -3.12 0.05
N ALA A 183 -4.53 -4.02 0.47
CA ALA A 183 -3.09 -3.72 0.47
C ALA A 183 -2.53 -3.62 -0.95
N VAL A 184 -3.02 -4.46 -1.87
CA VAL A 184 -2.53 -4.59 -3.24
C VAL A 184 -2.81 -3.33 -4.05
N CYS A 185 -3.97 -2.69 -3.88
CA CYS A 185 -4.24 -1.39 -4.49
C CYS A 185 -3.40 -0.26 -3.86
N LYS A 186 -3.11 -0.32 -2.56
CA LYS A 186 -2.28 0.67 -1.86
C LYS A 186 -0.80 0.59 -2.19
N GLU A 187 -0.33 -0.51 -2.77
CA GLU A 187 1.04 -0.60 -3.31
C GLU A 187 1.31 0.49 -4.35
N LEU A 188 0.26 1.04 -5.01
CA LEU A 188 0.37 2.20 -5.89
C LEU A 188 1.12 3.36 -5.24
N PHE A 189 0.90 3.64 -3.94
CA PHE A 189 1.55 4.77 -3.27
C PHE A 189 3.06 4.62 -3.11
N PHE A 190 3.59 3.41 -3.38
CA PHE A 190 4.99 3.05 -3.29
C PHE A 190 5.59 2.70 -4.66
N ALA A 191 4.78 2.68 -5.72
CA ALA A 191 5.20 2.32 -7.06
C ALA A 191 5.86 3.50 -7.78
N ASP A 192 6.85 3.21 -8.64
CA ASP A 192 7.44 4.20 -9.55
C ASP A 192 6.68 4.30 -10.88
N ALA A 193 6.05 3.20 -11.26
CA ALA A 193 5.25 3.08 -12.47
C ALA A 193 3.97 2.27 -12.21
N ALA A 194 2.91 2.53 -12.97
CA ALA A 194 1.64 1.83 -12.86
C ALA A 194 0.97 1.57 -14.21
N LEU A 195 0.53 0.34 -14.44
CA LEU A 195 -0.34 -0.04 -15.56
C LEU A 195 -1.80 -0.10 -15.07
N LEU A 196 -2.59 0.83 -15.58
CA LEU A 196 -4.00 1.00 -15.29
C LEU A 196 -4.83 0.25 -16.32
N VAL A 197 -5.67 -0.67 -15.86
CA VAL A 197 -6.62 -1.43 -16.69
C VAL A 197 -8.02 -1.31 -16.11
N GLU A 198 -9.05 -1.71 -16.84
CA GLU A 198 -10.44 -1.52 -16.41
C GLU A 198 -10.80 -2.38 -15.20
N GLY A 199 -10.48 -3.67 -15.24
CA GLY A 199 -10.91 -4.65 -14.26
C GLY A 199 -9.89 -5.74 -13.94
N SER A 200 -10.33 -6.67 -13.09
CA SER A 200 -9.50 -7.78 -12.61
C SER A 200 -9.24 -8.82 -13.70
N ASP A 201 -10.17 -8.96 -14.65
CA ASP A 201 -10.00 -9.86 -15.80
C ASP A 201 -8.81 -9.36 -16.64
N ASP A 202 -8.70 -8.06 -16.91
CA ASP A 202 -7.57 -7.51 -17.67
C ASP A 202 -6.22 -7.83 -17.04
N VAL A 203 -6.11 -7.60 -15.71
CA VAL A 203 -4.90 -7.94 -14.95
C VAL A 203 -4.61 -9.43 -15.08
N HIS A 204 -5.59 -10.29 -14.81
CA HIS A 204 -5.38 -11.73 -14.77
C HIS A 204 -4.96 -12.32 -16.12
N TYR A 205 -5.64 -11.94 -17.20
CA TYR A 205 -5.34 -12.49 -18.53
C TYR A 205 -3.99 -12.00 -19.07
N LEU A 206 -3.67 -10.72 -18.87
CA LEU A 206 -2.39 -10.17 -19.31
C LEU A 206 -1.23 -10.72 -18.47
N ASP A 207 -1.38 -10.82 -17.15
CA ASP A 207 -0.34 -11.32 -16.26
C ASP A 207 -0.03 -12.81 -16.52
N ASN A 208 -1.07 -13.65 -16.66
CA ASN A 208 -0.90 -15.05 -17.06
C ASN A 208 -0.20 -15.20 -18.41
N TYR A 209 -0.49 -14.31 -19.37
CA TYR A 209 0.17 -14.32 -20.67
C TYR A 209 1.65 -13.96 -20.56
N LEU A 210 1.99 -12.95 -19.74
CA LEU A 210 3.38 -12.59 -19.46
C LEU A 210 4.13 -13.76 -18.82
N GLU A 211 3.55 -14.40 -17.80
CA GLU A 211 4.13 -15.57 -17.13
C GLU A 211 4.33 -16.75 -18.10
N ALA A 212 3.29 -17.11 -18.85
CA ALA A 212 3.34 -18.21 -19.81
C ALA A 212 4.34 -18.00 -20.95
N THR A 213 4.68 -16.74 -21.26
CA THR A 213 5.67 -16.38 -22.29
C THR A 213 7.04 -16.03 -21.71
N GLY A 214 7.24 -16.16 -20.39
CA GLY A 214 8.51 -15.86 -19.73
C GLY A 214 8.90 -14.38 -19.75
N GLN A 215 7.93 -13.49 -19.95
CA GLN A 215 8.15 -12.05 -19.95
C GLN A 215 8.17 -11.51 -18.51
N GLN A 216 8.93 -10.44 -18.30
CA GLN A 216 8.93 -9.73 -17.01
C GLN A 216 7.52 -9.20 -16.70
N PRO A 217 7.09 -9.20 -15.42
CA PRO A 217 5.80 -8.67 -15.04
C PRO A 217 5.69 -7.18 -15.40
N LEU A 218 4.46 -6.71 -15.57
CA LEU A 218 4.14 -5.28 -15.69
C LEU A 218 3.58 -4.78 -14.35
N PRO A 219 3.78 -3.49 -14.02
CA PRO A 219 3.39 -2.96 -12.72
C PRO A 219 1.89 -2.67 -12.66
N PHE A 220 1.03 -3.70 -12.72
CA PHE A 220 -0.42 -3.52 -12.68
C PHE A 220 -0.86 -2.83 -11.39
N MET A 221 -1.76 -1.85 -11.52
CA MET A 221 -2.38 -1.22 -10.35
C MET A 221 -3.49 -2.13 -9.79
N GLY A 222 -3.16 -2.85 -8.72
CA GLY A 222 -4.10 -3.68 -8.00
C GLY A 222 -4.88 -4.64 -8.90
N TYR A 223 -6.21 -4.64 -8.77
CA TYR A 223 -7.14 -5.44 -9.57
C TYR A 223 -7.91 -4.61 -10.61
N GLY A 224 -7.27 -3.57 -11.15
CA GLY A 224 -7.86 -2.65 -12.13
C GLY A 224 -8.72 -1.55 -11.52
N CYS A 225 -8.98 -0.51 -12.33
CA CYS A 225 -9.52 0.80 -11.95
C CYS A 225 -11.01 0.82 -11.60
N GLY A 226 -11.76 -0.24 -11.92
CA GLY A 226 -13.22 -0.28 -11.76
C GLY A 226 -13.98 0.24 -12.98
N GLY A 227 -13.42 0.10 -14.18
CA GLY A 227 -14.01 0.49 -15.46
C GLY A 227 -13.33 1.69 -16.12
N ALA A 228 -13.46 1.80 -17.44
CA ALA A 228 -12.88 2.88 -18.26
C ALA A 228 -13.18 4.30 -17.76
N SER A 229 -14.38 4.56 -17.25
CA SER A 229 -14.79 5.89 -16.80
C SER A 229 -13.99 6.39 -15.59
N VAL A 230 -13.36 5.49 -14.82
CA VAL A 230 -12.59 5.80 -13.61
C VAL A 230 -11.09 5.93 -13.90
N ILE A 231 -10.61 5.38 -15.02
CA ILE A 231 -9.18 5.36 -15.36
C ILE A 231 -8.56 6.76 -15.33
N ARG A 232 -9.24 7.78 -15.87
CA ARG A 232 -8.72 9.16 -15.88
C ARG A 232 -8.48 9.72 -14.47
N SER A 233 -9.34 9.39 -13.50
CA SER A 233 -9.16 9.79 -12.10
C SER A 233 -7.90 9.14 -11.50
N TRP A 234 -7.63 7.86 -11.84
CA TRP A 234 -6.41 7.18 -11.42
C TRP A 234 -5.16 7.73 -12.12
N MET A 235 -5.24 8.05 -13.41
CA MET A 235 -4.14 8.68 -14.15
C MET A 235 -3.75 10.01 -13.52
N ARG A 236 -4.73 10.87 -13.21
CA ARG A 236 -4.49 12.14 -12.53
C ARG A 236 -3.88 11.95 -11.14
N LEU A 237 -4.37 10.97 -10.36
CA LEU A 237 -3.77 10.64 -9.06
C LEU A 237 -2.31 10.17 -9.19
N CYS A 238 -1.99 9.36 -10.21
CA CYS A 238 -0.62 8.94 -10.48
C CYS A 238 0.28 10.15 -10.76
N LEU A 239 -0.18 11.08 -11.62
CA LEU A 239 0.56 12.30 -11.92
C LEU A 239 0.81 13.17 -10.67
N ASP A 240 -0.22 13.38 -9.84
CA ASP A 240 -0.07 14.14 -8.59
C ASP A 240 0.94 13.51 -7.63
N LEU A 241 1.10 12.18 -7.69
CA LEU A 241 2.05 11.40 -6.89
C LEU A 241 3.42 11.23 -7.58
N GLY A 242 3.60 11.73 -8.80
CA GLY A 242 4.82 11.53 -9.59
C GLY A 242 5.06 10.08 -10.00
N ILE A 243 3.99 9.32 -10.23
CA ILE A 243 4.02 7.93 -10.69
C ILE A 243 3.79 7.93 -12.19
N ARG A 244 4.71 7.32 -12.95
CA ARG A 244 4.54 7.17 -14.40
C ARG A 244 3.44 6.15 -14.67
N CYS A 245 2.44 6.47 -15.49
CA CYS A 245 1.31 5.57 -15.69
C CYS A 245 0.94 5.35 -17.16
N ALA A 246 0.60 4.10 -17.47
CA ALA A 246 0.03 3.71 -18.75
C ALA A 246 -1.39 3.20 -18.50
N ALA A 247 -2.33 3.50 -19.40
CA ALA A 247 -3.70 3.03 -19.30
C ALA A 247 -4.09 2.22 -20.54
N ILE A 248 -4.70 1.04 -20.36
CA ILE A 248 -5.34 0.28 -21.44
C ILE A 248 -6.85 0.45 -21.30
N PHE A 249 -7.48 0.89 -22.39
CA PHE A 249 -8.93 0.92 -22.56
C PHE A 249 -9.35 -0.19 -23.51
N ASP A 250 -10.47 -0.86 -23.24
CA ASP A 250 -11.08 -1.79 -24.17
C ASP A 250 -11.43 -1.10 -25.49
N GLY A 251 -11.44 -1.83 -26.60
CA GLY A 251 -11.71 -1.29 -27.93
C GLY A 251 -13.07 -0.60 -28.05
N ASP A 252 -14.07 -1.04 -27.26
CA ASP A 252 -15.40 -0.44 -27.22
C ASP A 252 -15.48 0.83 -26.35
N LYS A 253 -14.39 1.19 -25.67
CA LYS A 253 -14.23 2.40 -24.83
C LYS A 253 -13.46 3.51 -25.54
N LYS A 254 -13.47 3.53 -26.87
CA LYS A 254 -12.79 4.54 -27.69
C LYS A 254 -13.07 5.99 -27.25
N SER A 255 -14.31 6.30 -26.85
CA SER A 255 -14.65 7.65 -26.36
C SER A 255 -13.93 8.02 -25.06
N ASP A 256 -13.78 7.09 -24.11
CA ASP A 256 -13.05 7.33 -22.86
C ASP A 256 -11.54 7.41 -23.11
N TYR A 257 -11.02 6.58 -24.02
CA TYR A 257 -9.64 6.64 -24.51
C TYR A 257 -9.32 8.01 -25.14
N GLU A 258 -10.15 8.51 -26.05
CA GLU A 258 -9.95 9.81 -26.71
C GLU A 258 -9.97 10.97 -25.69
N LYS A 259 -10.87 10.92 -24.70
CA LYS A 259 -10.89 11.90 -23.60
C LYS A 259 -9.61 11.85 -22.77
N ALA A 260 -9.09 10.66 -22.48
CA ALA A 260 -7.83 10.52 -21.74
C ALA A 260 -6.65 11.07 -22.54
N MET A 261 -6.58 10.76 -23.84
CA MET A 261 -5.54 11.28 -24.74
C MET A 261 -5.53 12.81 -24.80
N GLU A 262 -6.70 13.44 -24.86
CA GLU A 262 -6.80 14.90 -24.87
C GLU A 262 -6.46 15.51 -23.50
N GLU A 263 -6.96 14.92 -22.40
CA GLU A 263 -6.76 15.43 -21.04
C GLU A 263 -5.30 15.38 -20.59
N PHE A 264 -4.55 14.34 -20.98
CA PHE A 264 -3.16 14.12 -20.54
C PHE A 264 -2.13 14.44 -21.62
N LYS A 265 -2.52 15.16 -22.68
CA LYS A 265 -1.65 15.48 -23.82
C LYS A 265 -0.40 16.27 -23.42
N SER A 266 -0.51 17.21 -22.49
CA SER A 266 0.62 17.99 -21.96
C SER A 266 1.56 17.17 -21.08
N GLU A 267 1.05 16.08 -20.48
CA GLU A 267 1.74 15.22 -19.54
C GLU A 267 2.11 13.86 -20.17
N ALA A 268 2.15 13.76 -21.50
CA ALA A 268 2.37 12.53 -22.25
C ALA A 268 3.70 11.80 -21.92
N ALA A 269 4.67 12.52 -21.34
CA ALA A 269 5.92 11.93 -20.84
C ALA A 269 5.70 11.07 -19.57
N MET A 270 4.68 11.39 -18.78
CA MET A 270 4.37 10.72 -17.50
C MET A 270 3.09 9.88 -17.55
N ALA A 271 2.14 10.19 -18.43
CA ALA A 271 0.88 9.47 -18.57
C ALA A 271 0.56 9.16 -20.03
N ARG A 272 0.33 7.88 -20.36
CA ARG A 272 0.01 7.46 -21.74
C ARG A 272 -1.16 6.50 -21.80
N SER A 273 -2.09 6.72 -22.72
CA SER A 273 -3.21 5.82 -22.96
C SER A 273 -2.98 4.96 -24.19
N PHE A 274 -3.52 3.74 -24.16
CA PHE A 274 -3.52 2.76 -25.23
C PHE A 274 -4.93 2.21 -25.40
N LEU A 275 -5.31 1.92 -26.63
CA LEU A 275 -6.58 1.30 -26.97
C LEU A 275 -6.33 -0.16 -27.34
N LEU A 276 -7.09 -1.06 -26.74
CA LEU A 276 -7.07 -2.47 -27.08
C LEU A 276 -7.62 -2.65 -28.50
N PHE A 277 -6.96 -3.47 -29.31
CA PHE A 277 -7.38 -3.77 -30.68
C PHE A 277 -8.61 -4.69 -30.76
N LYS A 278 -9.15 -5.10 -29.61
CA LYS A 278 -10.41 -5.84 -29.44
C LYS A 278 -11.29 -5.10 -28.44
N ASP A 279 -12.60 -5.27 -28.58
CA ASP A 279 -13.62 -4.71 -27.68
C ASP A 279 -13.54 -5.25 -26.24
N ASP A 280 -12.81 -6.33 -26.01
CA ASP A 280 -12.71 -7.00 -24.71
C ASP A 280 -11.40 -7.78 -24.60
N ILE A 281 -10.88 -7.90 -23.39
CA ILE A 281 -9.74 -8.77 -23.10
C ILE A 281 -10.07 -10.25 -23.34
N ARG A 282 -11.31 -10.70 -23.12
CA ARG A 282 -11.69 -12.10 -23.26
C ARG A 282 -12.98 -12.31 -24.06
N ASP A 283 -13.17 -13.53 -24.56
CA ASP A 283 -14.42 -13.91 -25.21
C ASP A 283 -15.63 -13.63 -24.29
N LYS A 284 -16.59 -12.85 -24.80
CA LYS A 284 -17.89 -12.63 -24.15
C LYS A 284 -18.92 -13.55 -24.76
N HIS A 285 -19.53 -14.38 -23.93
CA HIS A 285 -20.62 -15.26 -24.33
C HIS A 285 -21.97 -14.55 -24.23
N LYS A 286 -22.91 -14.95 -25.08
CA LYS A 286 -24.28 -14.48 -25.01
C LYS A 286 -24.92 -14.96 -23.71
N ARG A 287 -25.86 -14.19 -23.18
CA ARG A 287 -26.64 -14.60 -22.01
C ARG A 287 -28.05 -14.96 -22.44
N ASP A 288 -28.62 -15.99 -21.81
CA ASP A 288 -30.03 -16.34 -21.98
C ASP A 288 -30.94 -15.41 -21.17
N GLU A 289 -32.26 -15.62 -21.30
CA GLU A 289 -33.28 -14.83 -20.59
C GLU A 289 -33.19 -14.98 -19.06
N ALA A 290 -32.55 -16.04 -18.57
CA ALA A 290 -32.27 -16.27 -17.16
C ALA A 290 -30.92 -15.67 -16.71
N ASN A 291 -30.27 -14.86 -17.56
CA ASN A 291 -28.97 -14.22 -17.35
C ASN A 291 -27.81 -15.20 -17.15
N SER A 292 -27.96 -16.45 -17.59
CA SER A 292 -26.91 -17.47 -17.61
C SER A 292 -26.14 -17.40 -18.92
N GLU A 293 -24.81 -17.57 -18.88
CA GLU A 293 -23.98 -17.57 -20.10
C GLU A 293 -24.23 -18.82 -20.94
N THR A 294 -24.48 -18.63 -22.24
CA THR A 294 -24.62 -19.71 -23.22
C THR A 294 -23.27 -20.08 -23.82
N LYS A 295 -23.20 -21.18 -24.58
CA LYS A 295 -21.99 -21.55 -25.33
C LYS A 295 -21.74 -20.67 -26.55
N GLU A 296 -22.69 -19.83 -26.94
CA GLU A 296 -22.59 -18.95 -28.12
C GLU A 296 -21.69 -17.75 -27.79
N ILE A 297 -20.62 -17.56 -28.58
CA ILE A 297 -19.71 -16.42 -28.42
C ILE A 297 -20.35 -15.21 -29.08
N LEU A 298 -20.57 -14.15 -28.30
CA LEU A 298 -21.12 -12.88 -28.75
C LEU A 298 -20.03 -11.94 -29.28
N LYS A 299 -18.89 -11.90 -28.58
CA LYS A 299 -17.70 -11.12 -28.98
C LYS A 299 -16.44 -11.94 -28.74
N ILE A 300 -15.56 -11.97 -29.74
CA ILE A 300 -14.23 -12.57 -29.64
C ILE A 300 -13.29 -11.54 -29.01
N GLY A 301 -12.69 -11.88 -27.87
CA GLY A 301 -11.75 -11.01 -27.16
C GLY A 301 -10.31 -11.19 -27.64
N VAL A 302 -9.35 -10.73 -26.83
CA VAL A 302 -7.92 -11.02 -27.04
C VAL A 302 -7.63 -12.50 -26.74
N PHE A 303 -8.21 -13.00 -25.65
CA PHE A 303 -8.08 -14.36 -25.16
C PHE A 303 -9.40 -15.12 -25.20
N ASN A 304 -9.31 -16.44 -25.31
CA ASN A 304 -10.44 -17.31 -25.04
C ASN A 304 -10.69 -17.47 -23.54
N ARG A 305 -11.83 -18.05 -23.14
CA ARG A 305 -12.19 -18.27 -21.71
C ARG A 305 -11.23 -19.18 -20.94
N LYS A 306 -10.32 -19.90 -21.61
CA LYS A 306 -9.28 -20.72 -20.98
C LYS A 306 -7.98 -19.96 -20.74
N GLY A 307 -7.93 -18.66 -21.05
CA GLY A 307 -6.72 -17.85 -20.93
C GLY A 307 -5.75 -17.99 -22.10
N GLN A 308 -6.15 -18.67 -23.19
CA GLN A 308 -5.28 -18.82 -24.35
C GLN A 308 -5.52 -17.68 -25.32
N ILE A 309 -4.43 -17.05 -25.77
CA ILE A 309 -4.50 -15.99 -26.78
C ILE A 309 -4.96 -16.58 -28.12
N HIS A 310 -5.84 -15.87 -28.84
CA HIS A 310 -6.16 -16.23 -30.22
C HIS A 310 -4.97 -15.93 -31.14
N LEU A 311 -4.65 -16.82 -32.07
CA LEU A 311 -3.42 -16.76 -32.87
C LEU A 311 -3.26 -15.44 -33.63
N GLU A 312 -4.35 -14.89 -34.14
CA GLU A 312 -4.37 -13.61 -34.85
C GLU A 312 -4.04 -12.40 -33.96
N ASN A 313 -4.12 -12.55 -32.64
CA ASN A 313 -3.88 -11.47 -31.68
C ASN A 313 -2.44 -11.45 -31.15
N VAL A 314 -1.61 -12.48 -31.43
CA VAL A 314 -0.28 -12.65 -30.83
C VAL A 314 0.63 -11.46 -31.14
N ASP A 315 0.80 -11.11 -32.41
CA ASP A 315 1.69 -10.02 -32.82
C ASP A 315 1.18 -8.64 -32.36
N LEU A 316 -0.15 -8.46 -32.37
CA LEU A 316 -0.80 -7.22 -31.93
C LEU A 316 -0.60 -7.01 -30.44
N LEU A 317 -0.82 -8.05 -29.62
CA LEU A 317 -0.61 -7.97 -28.18
C LEU A 317 0.86 -7.79 -27.84
N ALA A 318 1.76 -8.52 -28.50
CA ALA A 318 3.20 -8.37 -28.29
C ALA A 318 3.67 -6.94 -28.61
N SER A 319 3.18 -6.35 -29.70
CA SER A 319 3.49 -4.95 -30.05
C SER A 319 2.96 -3.95 -29.03
N LEU A 320 1.72 -4.14 -28.55
CA LEU A 320 1.12 -3.29 -27.51
C LEU A 320 1.91 -3.36 -26.19
N LEU A 321 2.19 -4.57 -25.70
CA LEU A 321 2.92 -4.77 -24.45
C LEU A 321 4.36 -4.25 -24.52
N ARG A 322 5.02 -4.37 -25.68
CA ARG A 322 6.34 -3.77 -25.91
C ARG A 322 6.31 -2.25 -25.75
N GLN A 323 5.35 -1.57 -26.40
CA GLN A 323 5.20 -0.11 -26.30
C GLN A 323 4.89 0.35 -24.88
N ILE A 324 4.05 -0.41 -24.15
CA ILE A 324 3.76 -0.14 -22.74
C ILE A 324 5.02 -0.28 -21.89
N ARG A 325 5.81 -1.34 -22.12
CA ARG A 325 7.03 -1.61 -21.36
C ARG A 325 8.09 -0.54 -21.60
N GLU A 326 8.34 -0.18 -22.86
CA GLU A 326 9.28 0.89 -23.24
C GLU A 326 8.91 2.23 -22.57
N PHE A 327 7.61 2.48 -22.40
CA PHE A 327 7.13 3.69 -21.73
C PHE A 327 7.26 3.64 -20.20
N LEU A 328 6.82 2.54 -19.56
CA LEU A 328 6.76 2.43 -18.10
C LEU A 328 8.10 2.13 -17.45
N LEU A 329 8.96 1.37 -18.13
CA LEU A 329 10.24 0.87 -17.63
C LEU A 329 11.36 1.31 -18.57
N PRO A 330 11.62 2.63 -18.69
CA PRO A 330 12.73 3.12 -19.51
C PRO A 330 14.05 2.56 -18.98
N GLN A 331 14.92 2.12 -19.90
CA GLN A 331 16.22 1.51 -19.58
C GLN A 331 17.25 2.51 -19.08
#